data_AF-A0A954LKW4-F1
#
_entry.id   AF-A0A954LKW4-F1
#
_cell.length_a   1.000
_cell.length_b   1.000
_cell.length_c   1.000
_cell.angle_alpha   90.00
_cell.angle_beta   90.00
_cell.angle_gamma   90.00
#
_symmetry.space_group_name_H-M   'P 1'
#
loop_
_entity.id
_entity.type
_entity.pdbx_description
1 polymer ?
#
loop_
_entity_poly.entity_id
_entity_poly.type
_entity_poly.pdbx_seq_one_letter_code
_entity_poly.pdbx_strand_id
1 'polypeptide(L)'
;RQPKFRQSLEGFSRGTAFAMLLNDYGLGFQPTRTPKGDIEISVVPIQETTKVWPVGWELKDSRQKTAPGLFTLVPIDLDDIALMDVLNAVSVKSKIPIRYDHWRIQANKLNIETMRVSYPPRQTSFSLLLRGVTNRNLLAYDLKIDELGQPFAWIKPLQLGKLGR
;
A
#
# COMPACT_ATOMS: atom_id res chain seq x y z
N ARG A 1 -8.51 -26.33 4.64
CA ARG A 1 -8.66 -24.90 5.04
C ARG A 1 -8.07 -24.06 3.92
N GLN A 2 -8.87 -23.28 3.18
CA GLN A 2 -8.31 -22.30 2.24
C GLN A 2 -7.49 -21.27 3.03
N PRO A 3 -6.29 -20.86 2.55
CA PRO A 3 -5.62 -19.71 3.14
C PRO A 3 -6.54 -18.50 2.99
N LYS A 4 -6.99 -17.94 4.11
CA LYS A 4 -7.72 -16.67 4.11
C LYS A 4 -6.70 -15.59 3.73
N PHE A 5 -6.73 -15.14 2.48
CA PHE A 5 -5.99 -13.96 2.06
C PHE A 5 -6.48 -12.77 2.89
N ARG A 6 -5.56 -11.96 3.42
CA ARG A 6 -5.91 -10.78 4.25
C ARG A 6 -6.52 -9.65 3.41
N GLN A 7 -6.24 -9.63 2.12
CA GLN A 7 -6.71 -8.65 1.16
C GLN A 7 -6.93 -9.27 -0.22
N SER A 8 -7.86 -8.72 -1.01
CA SER A 8 -8.10 -9.19 -2.39
C SER A 8 -6.92 -8.82 -3.30
N LEU A 9 -6.43 -9.79 -4.06
CA LEU A 9 -5.35 -9.63 -5.04
C LEU A 9 -5.86 -9.59 -6.49
N GLU A 10 -7.18 -9.60 -6.67
CA GLU A 10 -7.80 -9.54 -7.99
C GLU A 10 -7.45 -8.24 -8.72
N GLY A 11 -7.23 -8.35 -10.03
CA GLY A 11 -6.86 -7.23 -10.90
C GLY A 11 -5.36 -6.93 -10.97
N PHE A 12 -4.55 -7.41 -10.02
CA PHE A 12 -3.10 -7.21 -10.03
C PHE A 12 -2.37 -8.17 -10.96
N SER A 13 -1.24 -7.70 -11.49
CA SER A 13 -0.23 -8.57 -12.09
C SER A 13 0.21 -9.71 -11.15
N ARG A 14 0.67 -10.81 -11.73
CA ARG A 14 1.11 -12.00 -10.96
C ARG A 14 2.28 -11.69 -10.03
N GLY A 15 3.24 -10.88 -10.47
CA GLY A 15 4.43 -10.53 -9.68
C GLY A 15 4.07 -9.72 -8.44
N THR A 16 3.33 -8.63 -8.62
CA THR A 16 2.87 -7.78 -7.52
C THR A 16 1.90 -8.53 -6.59
N ALA A 17 0.95 -9.30 -7.12
CA ALA A 17 0.05 -10.11 -6.31
C ALA A 17 0.81 -11.12 -5.45
N PHE A 18 1.81 -11.80 -6.02
CA PHE A 18 2.63 -12.75 -5.28
C PHE A 18 3.52 -12.07 -4.23
N ALA A 19 4.09 -10.91 -4.55
CA ALA A 19 4.85 -10.11 -3.59
C ALA A 19 3.98 -9.64 -2.42
N MET A 20 2.76 -9.15 -2.68
CA MET A 20 1.79 -8.77 -1.64
C MET A 20 1.45 -9.95 -0.73
N LEU A 21 1.18 -11.11 -1.32
CA LEU A 21 0.86 -12.33 -0.58
C LEU A 21 1.99 -12.72 0.38
N LEU A 22 3.23 -12.77 -0.11
CA LEU A 22 4.37 -13.13 0.71
C LEU A 22 4.65 -12.07 1.78
N ASN A 23 4.48 -10.79 1.44
CA ASN A 23 4.71 -9.68 2.36
C ASN A 23 3.76 -9.76 3.58
N ASP A 24 2.53 -10.26 3.44
CA ASP A 24 1.61 -10.48 4.58
C ASP A 24 2.19 -11.42 5.66
N TYR A 25 3.17 -12.24 5.31
CA TYR A 25 3.88 -13.18 6.19
C TYR A 25 5.33 -12.77 6.49
N GLY A 26 5.74 -11.55 6.11
CA GLY A 26 7.13 -11.10 6.27
C GLY A 26 8.11 -11.80 5.33
N LEU A 27 7.62 -12.34 4.22
CA LEU A 27 8.41 -13.02 3.20
C LEU A 27 8.44 -12.21 1.90
N GLY A 28 9.45 -12.46 1.08
CA GLY A 28 9.55 -11.96 -0.29
C GLY A 28 10.13 -13.03 -1.18
N PHE A 29 10.00 -12.86 -2.49
CA PHE A 29 10.60 -13.78 -3.45
C PHE A 29 11.71 -13.09 -4.22
N GLN A 30 12.75 -13.86 -4.57
CA GLN A 30 13.87 -13.39 -5.37
C GLN A 30 13.99 -14.29 -6.59
N PRO A 31 13.78 -13.78 -7.82
CA PRO A 31 14.12 -14.51 -9.02
C PRO A 31 15.63 -14.48 -9.26
N THR A 32 16.23 -15.64 -9.44
CA THR A 32 17.64 -15.81 -9.81
C THR A 32 17.74 -16.57 -11.12
N ARG A 33 18.74 -16.22 -11.94
CA ARG A 33 19.05 -17.00 -13.15
C ARG A 33 20.08 -18.05 -12.82
N THR A 34 19.83 -19.30 -13.22
CA THR A 34 20.82 -20.37 -13.15
C THR A 34 21.91 -20.15 -14.21
N PRO A 35 23.08 -20.80 -14.09
CA PRO A 35 24.09 -20.79 -15.14
C PRO A 35 23.57 -21.31 -16.50
N LYS A 36 22.52 -22.14 -16.49
CA LYS A 36 21.86 -22.67 -17.70
C LYS A 36 20.85 -21.70 -18.31
N GLY A 37 20.56 -20.59 -17.63
CA GLY A 37 19.61 -19.56 -18.08
C GLY A 37 18.18 -19.75 -17.56
N ASP A 38 17.91 -20.82 -16.80
CA ASP A 38 16.61 -21.06 -16.17
C ASP A 38 16.34 -20.04 -15.05
N ILE A 39 15.06 -19.79 -14.75
CA ILE A 39 14.66 -18.93 -13.64
C ILE A 39 14.33 -19.82 -12.44
N GLU A 40 15.03 -19.59 -11.34
CA GLU A 40 14.70 -20.12 -10.03
C GLU A 40 14.08 -19.01 -9.17
N ILE A 41 13.11 -19.36 -8.34
CA ILE A 41 12.45 -18.43 -7.42
C ILE A 41 12.69 -18.93 -6.00
N SER A 42 13.39 -18.13 -5.20
CA SER A 42 13.61 -18.40 -3.79
C SER A 42 12.70 -17.52 -2.94
N VAL A 43 12.03 -18.11 -1.94
CA VAL A 43 11.25 -17.36 -0.94
C VAL A 43 12.11 -17.19 0.31
N VAL A 44 12.27 -15.95 0.75
CA VAL A 44 13.18 -15.56 1.84
C VAL A 44 12.49 -14.57 2.78
N PRO A 45 12.89 -14.49 4.06
CA PRO A 45 12.47 -13.41 4.95
C PRO A 45 12.89 -12.04 4.41
N ILE A 46 11.98 -11.06 4.39
CA ILE A 46 12.25 -9.71 3.85
C ILE A 46 13.30 -8.93 4.64
N GLN A 47 13.62 -9.36 5.86
CA GLN A 47 14.62 -8.75 6.73
C GLN A 47 16.04 -9.19 6.37
N GLU A 48 16.20 -10.32 5.68
CA GLU A 48 17.50 -10.92 5.38
C GLU A 48 18.13 -10.36 4.09
N THR A 49 17.33 -9.74 3.22
CA THR A 49 17.82 -9.21 1.94
C THR A 49 16.98 -8.05 1.41
N THR A 50 17.62 -7.15 0.68
CA THR A 50 16.98 -6.05 -0.04
C THR A 50 16.67 -6.40 -1.50
N LYS A 51 17.04 -7.61 -1.96
CA LYS A 51 16.90 -8.06 -3.35
C LYS A 51 15.56 -8.75 -3.65
N VAL A 52 14.60 -8.71 -2.73
CA VAL A 52 13.26 -9.26 -2.96
C VAL A 52 12.54 -8.47 -4.05
N TRP A 53 11.69 -9.16 -4.80
CA TRP A 53 10.76 -8.54 -5.73
C TRP A 53 9.84 -7.59 -4.97
N PRO A 54 9.68 -6.34 -5.42
CA PRO A 54 8.99 -5.33 -4.64
C PRO A 54 7.47 -5.52 -4.70
N VAL A 55 6.79 -5.02 -3.66
CA VAL A 55 5.33 -4.82 -3.70
C VAL A 55 5.04 -3.57 -4.53
N GLY A 56 4.92 -3.79 -5.84
CA GLY A 56 4.79 -2.73 -6.83
C GLY A 56 6.07 -1.91 -7.03
N TRP A 57 6.05 -1.12 -8.09
CA TRP A 57 7.16 -0.33 -8.59
C TRP A 57 6.89 1.17 -8.42
N GLU A 58 7.96 1.96 -8.49
CA GLU A 58 7.86 3.41 -8.57
C GLU A 58 7.12 3.85 -9.84
N LEU A 59 6.51 5.02 -9.77
CA LEU A 59 5.73 5.57 -10.88
C LEU A 59 6.65 5.93 -12.05
N LYS A 60 6.22 5.59 -13.26
CA LYS A 60 6.89 6.00 -14.51
C LYS A 60 6.51 7.42 -14.93
N ASP A 61 5.32 7.86 -14.53
CA ASP A 61 4.70 9.15 -14.87
C ASP A 61 4.41 9.94 -13.59
N SER A 62 3.94 11.18 -13.74
CA SER A 62 3.49 11.98 -12.59
C SER A 62 2.34 11.29 -11.84
N ARG A 63 2.23 11.57 -10.53
CA ARG A 63 1.17 11.01 -9.68
C ARG A 63 -0.24 11.29 -10.23
N GLN A 64 -0.46 12.51 -10.73
CA GLN A 64 -1.75 12.93 -11.29
C GLN A 64 -2.07 12.23 -12.60
N LYS A 65 -1.08 12.01 -13.47
CA LYS A 65 -1.27 11.26 -14.72
C LYS A 65 -1.53 9.77 -14.45
N THR A 66 -0.84 9.21 -13.46
CA THR A 66 -0.92 7.78 -13.13
C THR A 66 -2.21 7.43 -12.38
N ALA A 67 -2.64 8.27 -11.44
CA ALA A 67 -3.81 8.01 -10.60
C ALA A 67 -4.72 9.26 -10.49
N PRO A 68 -5.31 9.73 -11.61
CA PRO A 68 -6.04 11.00 -11.66
C PRO A 68 -7.20 11.05 -10.66
N GLY A 69 -7.86 9.92 -10.43
CA GLY A 69 -8.96 9.81 -9.45
C GLY A 69 -8.57 10.17 -8.02
N LEU A 70 -7.28 10.07 -7.64
CA LEU A 70 -6.83 10.53 -6.32
C LEU A 70 -6.70 12.06 -6.23
N PHE A 71 -6.65 12.77 -7.36
CA PHE A 71 -6.46 14.22 -7.40
C PHE A 71 -7.76 14.98 -7.64
N THR A 72 -8.89 14.28 -7.73
CA THR A 72 -10.23 14.88 -7.78
C THR A 72 -10.54 15.61 -6.47
N LEU A 73 -10.96 16.88 -6.57
CA LEU A 73 -11.43 17.67 -5.44
C LEU A 73 -12.85 17.26 -5.04
N VAL A 74 -13.05 17.05 -3.75
CA VAL A 74 -14.31 16.67 -3.15
C VAL A 74 -14.51 17.40 -1.82
N PRO A 75 -15.75 17.75 -1.46
CA PRO A 75 -16.07 18.24 -0.13
C PRO A 75 -15.92 17.07 0.84
N ILE A 76 -15.11 17.26 1.88
CA ILE A 76 -14.91 16.29 2.94
C ILE A 76 -15.27 16.92 4.27
N ASP A 77 -16.03 16.18 5.06
CA ASP A 77 -16.30 16.42 6.46
C ASP A 77 -16.31 15.04 7.14
N LEU A 78 -15.33 14.80 8.00
CA LEU A 78 -15.22 13.54 8.74
C LEU A 78 -15.14 13.87 10.22
N ASP A 79 -16.04 13.31 11.01
CA ASP A 79 -15.99 13.39 12.45
C ASP A 79 -16.04 11.98 13.05
N ASP A 80 -14.93 11.59 13.67
CA ASP A 80 -14.77 10.32 14.37
C ASP A 80 -15.24 9.12 13.53
N ILE A 81 -14.71 8.98 12.31
CA ILE A 81 -15.06 7.88 11.39
C ILE A 81 -13.99 6.80 11.43
N ALA A 82 -14.36 5.51 11.31
CA ALA A 82 -13.38 4.44 11.22
C ALA A 82 -12.46 4.63 10.01
N LEU A 83 -11.16 4.51 10.22
CA LEU A 83 -10.16 4.74 9.17
C LEU A 83 -10.39 3.80 7.97
N MET A 84 -10.73 2.53 8.24
CA MET A 84 -11.02 1.54 7.19
C MET A 84 -12.19 1.96 6.29
N ASP A 85 -13.23 2.57 6.83
CA ASP A 85 -14.36 3.06 6.04
C ASP A 85 -13.95 4.23 5.14
N VAL A 86 -13.13 5.14 5.67
CA VAL A 86 -12.57 6.25 4.90
C VAL A 86 -11.70 5.73 3.76
N LEU A 87 -10.79 4.79 4.03
CA LEU A 87 -9.91 4.20 3.02
C LEU A 87 -10.71 3.44 1.96
N ASN A 88 -11.72 2.67 2.36
CA ASN A 88 -12.60 1.98 1.42
C ASN A 88 -13.39 2.97 0.54
N ALA A 89 -13.97 4.02 1.14
CA ALA A 89 -14.68 5.05 0.41
C ALA A 89 -13.78 5.79 -0.59
N VAL A 90 -12.54 6.10 -0.19
CA VAL A 90 -11.53 6.66 -1.10
C VAL A 90 -11.24 5.69 -2.23
N SER A 91 -11.03 4.40 -1.94
CA SER A 91 -10.73 3.39 -2.96
C SER A 91 -11.83 3.32 -4.02
N VAL A 92 -13.09 3.22 -3.59
CA VAL A 92 -14.25 3.15 -4.47
C VAL A 92 -14.42 4.43 -5.29
N LYS A 93 -14.38 5.61 -4.65
CA LYS A 93 -14.64 6.89 -5.32
C LYS A 93 -13.49 7.31 -6.26
N SER A 94 -12.24 7.05 -5.88
CA SER A 94 -11.08 7.34 -6.71
C SER A 94 -10.82 6.27 -7.78
N LYS A 95 -11.46 5.09 -7.66
CA LYS A 95 -11.19 3.89 -8.46
C LYS A 95 -9.74 3.41 -8.38
N ILE A 96 -9.02 3.80 -7.32
CA ILE A 96 -7.66 3.35 -7.05
C ILE A 96 -7.69 2.33 -5.92
N PRO A 97 -7.27 1.08 -6.16
CA PRO A 97 -7.16 0.07 -5.10
C PRO A 97 -6.27 0.56 -3.96
N ILE A 98 -6.74 0.37 -2.72
CA ILE A 98 -5.92 0.56 -1.51
C ILE A 98 -5.54 -0.82 -0.96
N ARG A 99 -4.24 -1.01 -0.69
CA ARG A 99 -3.65 -2.25 -0.17
C ARG A 99 -2.75 -1.94 1.02
N TYR A 100 -2.49 -2.94 1.86
CA TYR A 100 -1.89 -2.74 3.17
C TYR A 100 -0.66 -3.62 3.40
N ASP A 101 0.37 -3.03 3.98
CA ASP A 101 1.52 -3.74 4.52
C ASP A 101 1.19 -4.33 5.89
N HIS A 102 0.34 -5.38 5.92
CA HIS A 102 -0.16 -5.95 7.18
C HIS A 102 0.98 -6.39 8.10
N TRP A 103 2.04 -6.97 7.54
CA TRP A 103 3.19 -7.41 8.30
C TRP A 103 3.90 -6.24 8.99
N ARG A 104 4.25 -5.17 8.25
CA ARG A 104 4.92 -4.02 8.88
C ARG A 104 3.99 -3.26 9.82
N ILE A 105 2.70 -3.15 9.52
CA ILE A 105 1.72 -2.52 10.41
C ILE A 105 1.69 -3.26 11.76
N GLN A 106 1.59 -4.60 11.73
CA GLN A 106 1.61 -5.44 12.93
C GLN A 106 2.95 -5.38 13.67
N ALA A 107 4.07 -5.42 12.95
CA ALA A 107 5.41 -5.29 13.53
C ALA A 107 5.62 -3.93 14.24
N ASN A 108 4.93 -2.88 13.80
CA ASN A 108 4.92 -1.56 14.44
C ASN A 108 3.84 -1.42 15.53
N LYS A 109 3.17 -2.51 15.91
CA LYS A 109 2.09 -2.54 16.91
C LYS A 109 0.93 -1.59 16.59
N LEU A 110 0.72 -1.31 15.31
CA LEU A 110 -0.40 -0.50 14.83
C LEU A 110 -1.59 -1.42 14.52
N ASN A 111 -2.80 -0.97 14.87
CA ASN A 111 -4.03 -1.67 14.51
C ASN A 111 -4.95 -0.74 13.70
N ILE A 112 -4.96 -0.94 12.38
CA ILE A 112 -5.74 -0.10 11.46
C ILE A 112 -7.25 -0.31 11.60
N GLU A 113 -7.69 -1.47 12.08
CA GLU A 113 -9.11 -1.83 12.19
C GLU A 113 -9.81 -1.08 13.31
N THR A 114 -9.06 -0.65 14.33
CA THR A 114 -9.60 0.08 15.49
C THR A 114 -9.38 1.60 15.40
N MET A 115 -8.65 2.08 14.38
CA MET A 115 -8.34 3.50 14.22
C MET A 115 -9.55 4.31 13.78
N ARG A 116 -9.71 5.49 14.37
CA ARG A 116 -10.75 6.47 14.02
C ARG A 116 -10.12 7.81 13.67
N VAL A 117 -10.73 8.53 12.74
CA VAL A 117 -10.18 9.77 12.17
C VAL A 117 -11.25 10.84 12.02
N SER A 118 -10.85 12.07 12.35
CA SER A 118 -11.57 13.29 11.99
C SER A 118 -10.76 14.11 10.99
N TYR A 119 -11.46 14.78 10.09
CA TYR A 119 -10.89 15.65 9.07
C TYR A 119 -11.81 16.86 8.87
N PRO A 120 -11.30 18.08 9.06
CA PRO A 120 -12.15 19.27 9.13
C PRO A 120 -12.90 19.52 7.81
N PRO A 121 -14.11 20.12 7.86
CA PRO A 121 -14.89 20.47 6.68
C PRO A 121 -14.08 21.33 5.70
N ARG A 122 -13.75 20.78 4.52
CA ARG A 122 -13.09 21.54 3.45
C ARG A 122 -13.19 20.86 2.09
N GLN A 123 -12.98 21.65 1.04
CA GLN A 123 -12.67 21.12 -0.29
C GLN A 123 -11.22 20.59 -0.31
N THR A 124 -11.04 19.32 -0.68
CA THR A 124 -9.70 18.70 -0.74
C THR A 124 -9.66 17.57 -1.76
N SER A 125 -8.46 17.10 -2.13
CA SER A 125 -8.32 15.91 -2.97
C SER A 125 -8.27 14.64 -2.14
N PHE A 126 -8.63 13.50 -2.72
CA PHE A 126 -8.44 12.20 -2.06
C PHE A 126 -6.97 11.93 -1.67
N SER A 127 -6.01 12.40 -2.46
CA SER A 127 -4.57 12.28 -2.18
C SER A 127 -4.14 13.05 -0.93
N LEU A 128 -4.72 14.22 -0.69
CA LEU A 128 -4.50 15.03 0.51
C LEU A 128 -5.30 14.50 1.71
N LEU A 129 -6.51 14.00 1.47
CA LEU A 129 -7.29 13.30 2.49
C LEU A 129 -6.52 12.09 3.03
N LEU A 130 -6.08 11.18 2.14
CA LEU A 130 -5.29 10.00 2.50
C LEU A 130 -4.09 10.38 3.34
N ARG A 131 -3.29 11.34 2.89
CA ARG A 131 -2.11 11.81 3.64
C ARG A 131 -2.50 12.34 5.03
N GLY A 132 -3.58 13.09 5.13
CA GLY A 132 -4.05 13.66 6.39
C GLY A 132 -4.53 12.62 7.39
N VAL A 133 -5.29 11.62 6.93
CA VAL A 133 -5.85 10.57 7.80
C VAL A 133 -4.82 9.48 8.13
N THR A 134 -3.87 9.18 7.24
CA THR A 134 -2.81 8.19 7.54
C THR A 134 -1.75 8.76 8.47
N ASN A 135 -1.20 9.96 8.17
CA ASN A 135 -0.03 10.47 8.89
C ASN A 135 -0.31 10.75 10.37
N ARG A 136 -1.54 11.17 10.70
CA ARG A 136 -1.98 11.36 12.10
C ARG A 136 -1.98 10.06 12.91
N ASN A 137 -2.06 8.91 12.24
CA ASN A 137 -2.12 7.58 12.84
C ASN A 137 -0.81 6.79 12.65
N LEU A 138 0.32 7.49 12.45
CA LEU A 138 1.64 6.86 12.21
C LEU A 138 1.67 5.92 11.01
N LEU A 139 0.78 6.15 10.04
CA LEU A 139 0.74 5.46 8.75
C LEU A 139 1.12 6.44 7.64
N ALA A 140 1.52 5.91 6.50
CA ALA A 140 1.73 6.64 5.26
C ALA A 140 1.09 5.84 4.11
N TYR A 141 0.88 6.52 2.98
CA TYR A 141 0.61 5.81 1.74
C TYR A 141 1.66 6.16 0.69
N ASP A 142 2.14 5.14 -0.01
CA ASP A 142 2.85 5.31 -1.27
C ASP A 142 1.87 5.08 -2.42
N LEU A 143 2.04 5.83 -3.51
CA LEU A 143 1.38 5.50 -4.77
C LEU A 143 2.36 4.63 -5.58
N LYS A 144 1.96 3.41 -5.91
CA LYS A 144 2.76 2.41 -6.62
C LYS A 144 2.04 1.98 -7.89
N ILE A 145 2.78 1.36 -8.81
CA ILE A 145 2.21 0.67 -9.96
C ILE A 145 2.61 -0.80 -9.95
N ASP A 146 1.77 -1.68 -10.49
CA ASP A 146 2.17 -3.06 -10.74
C ASP A 146 2.98 -3.19 -12.06
N GLU A 147 3.36 -4.41 -12.43
CA GLU A 147 4.08 -4.68 -13.68
C GLU A 147 3.27 -4.31 -14.95
N LEU A 148 1.94 -4.26 -14.85
CA LEU A 148 1.03 -3.85 -15.92
C LEU A 148 0.83 -2.31 -15.95
N GLY A 149 1.45 -1.57 -15.03
CA GLY A 149 1.29 -0.13 -14.89
C GLY A 149 0.00 0.29 -14.16
N GLN A 150 -0.71 -0.65 -13.55
CA GLN A 150 -1.93 -0.34 -12.81
C GLN A 150 -1.62 0.32 -11.46
N PRO A 151 -2.17 1.50 -11.17
CA PRO A 151 -1.90 2.22 -9.94
C PRO A 151 -2.62 1.61 -8.73
N PHE A 152 -1.97 1.66 -7.57
CA PHE A 152 -2.59 1.36 -6.28
C PHE A 152 -1.93 2.17 -5.16
N ALA A 153 -2.69 2.45 -4.10
CA ALA A 153 -2.16 3.06 -2.89
C ALA A 153 -1.73 1.96 -1.91
N TRP A 154 -0.46 1.99 -1.49
CA TRP A 154 0.13 1.08 -0.52
C TRP A 154 0.24 1.73 0.85
N ILE A 155 -0.61 1.31 1.79
CA ILE A 155 -0.62 1.78 3.18
C ILE A 155 0.44 1.04 3.97
N LYS A 156 1.34 1.78 4.62
CA LYS A 156 2.44 1.25 5.40
C LYS A 156 2.69 2.10 6.65
N PRO A 157 3.44 1.63 7.65
CA PRO A 157 3.88 2.49 8.75
C PRO A 157 4.67 3.70 8.23
N LEU A 158 4.44 4.85 8.87
CA LEU A 158 5.18 6.06 8.59
C LEU A 158 6.64 5.84 8.99
N GLN A 159 7.56 5.94 8.03
CA GLN A 159 8.99 6.02 8.34
C GLN A 159 9.26 7.41 8.91
N LEU A 160 9.31 7.50 10.23
CA LEU A 160 9.93 8.64 10.89
C LEU A 160 11.41 8.56 10.49
N GLY A 161 11.83 9.42 9.56
CA GLY A 161 13.26 9.56 9.26
C GLY A 161 14.02 9.73 10.56
N LYS A 162 15.27 9.25 10.62
CA LYS A 162 16.17 9.60 11.72
C LYS A 162 16.20 11.13 11.78
N LEU A 163 15.42 11.72 12.69
CA LEU A 163 15.58 13.10 13.12
C LEU A 163 17.03 13.16 13.59
N GLY A 164 17.85 13.88 12.82
CA GLY A 164 19.27 14.04 13.10
C GLY A 164 19.46 14.39 14.58
N ARG A 165 20.29 13.59 15.24
CA ARG A 165 21.16 14.10 16.29
C ARG A 165 22.45 14.51 15.63
#